data_AF-A0A8T7B5J8-F1
#
_entry.id   AF-A0A8T7B5J8-F1
#
_cell.length_a   1.000
_cell.length_b   1.000
_cell.length_c   1.000
_cell.angle_alpha   90.00
_cell.angle_beta   90.00
_cell.angle_gamma   90.00
#
_symmetry.space_group_name_H-M   'P 1'
#
loop_
_entity.id
_entity.type
_entity.pdbx_description
1 polymer ?
#
loop_
_entity_poly.entity_id
_entity_poly.type
_entity_poly.pdbx_seq_one_letter_code
_entity_poly.pdbx_strand_id
1 'polypeptide(L)'
;MTQRLTVASGVSLALHLSVLAIVGLLYARQHFDAIDTLPVLSLSLQTQAEGAASSKSESLEPLPEAEPRTPLPLASHDGGVTGDTDAERERLPAAERLSASEAPQTQSADARNEADADAGGRTTSEIVEQASESVEAAVVMTTGPGKSVPSQTRATLTGETVEIERRQRRMLDRRVERYMNNFERRSRSDPSLEWKHKGQRFRAEFEREPATTDTGLEHVRVRISTDDNGRKLSTEMTMRRLAFSNFGQFVNHWDPRVMIHDDIIDGRFHSNSDVTLSYSRQVRPVFNDKVTIAGHSIRISEAHGNVRRSEMFRAGLDTGVRSIGLPPRFDFADSDPDDASTYKFKRDTRLVFHPDGRFDWRSRVDSGTGKLDKRTNRFIAEGKTTLHVRGVVSGKVLVYSPRRIVIDDDIVYEDDPRFDPGSKDYLGLVSDGTVEIAEPEVTGPGGLEVHAAIYARRGFRVREFRRGNGDLLYLLGSLTVGSVDATEPRYRTRIEFDDRLETMRPPAFPVTDRYEVVAWDGRWQVEEGD
;
A
#
# COMPACT_ATOMS: atom_id res chain seq x y z
N MET A 1 -44.72 -50.84 20.57
CA MET A 1 -43.41 -50.46 21.12
C MET A 1 -42.87 -49.26 20.34
N THR A 2 -43.64 -48.16 20.29
CA THR A 2 -43.42 -47.02 19.36
C THR A 2 -44.11 -45.76 19.91
N GLN A 3 -43.84 -45.42 21.17
CA GLN A 3 -44.35 -44.15 21.75
C GLN A 3 -43.42 -43.52 22.80
N ARG A 4 -42.15 -43.94 22.90
CA ARG A 4 -41.19 -43.39 23.86
C ARG A 4 -40.00 -42.62 23.26
N LEU A 5 -39.94 -42.43 21.93
CA LEU A 5 -38.79 -41.79 21.27
C LEU A 5 -38.97 -40.32 20.86
N THR A 6 -40.15 -39.72 21.03
CA THR A 6 -40.42 -38.33 20.62
C THR A 6 -40.28 -37.29 21.74
N VAL A 7 -40.11 -37.70 23.00
CA VAL A 7 -40.00 -36.76 24.14
C VAL A 7 -38.55 -36.37 24.46
N ALA A 8 -37.56 -37.21 24.12
CA ALA A 8 -36.16 -36.94 24.44
C ALA A 8 -35.53 -35.81 23.59
N SER A 9 -35.99 -35.61 22.35
CA SER A 9 -35.43 -34.62 21.43
C SER A 9 -35.86 -33.19 21.75
N GLY A 10 -37.08 -33.00 22.29
CA GLY A 10 -37.61 -31.68 22.62
C GLY A 10 -36.96 -31.04 23.84
N VAL A 11 -36.62 -31.86 24.85
CA VAL A 11 -35.98 -31.37 26.08
C VAL A 11 -34.56 -30.89 25.83
N SER A 12 -33.81 -31.55 24.93
CA SER A 12 -32.43 -31.16 24.59
C SER A 12 -32.36 -29.80 23.88
N LEU A 13 -33.31 -29.54 22.98
CA LEU A 13 -33.38 -28.25 22.26
C LEU A 13 -33.75 -27.10 23.20
N ALA A 14 -34.71 -27.32 24.10
CA ALA A 14 -35.11 -26.32 25.09
C ALA A 14 -33.97 -25.99 26.07
N LEU A 15 -33.18 -26.99 26.47
CA LEU A 15 -32.03 -26.79 27.34
C LEU A 15 -30.93 -25.97 26.66
N HIS A 16 -30.63 -26.24 25.38
CA HIS A 16 -29.63 -25.49 24.62
C HIS A 16 -30.03 -24.02 24.42
N LEU A 17 -31.30 -23.76 24.10
CA LEU A 17 -31.79 -22.39 23.96
C LEU A 17 -31.76 -21.62 25.29
N SER A 18 -32.04 -22.31 26.40
CA SER A 18 -31.97 -21.72 27.74
C SER A 18 -30.54 -21.34 28.13
N VAL A 19 -29.57 -22.20 27.83
CA VAL A 19 -28.14 -21.92 28.08
C VAL A 19 -27.66 -20.74 27.23
N LEU A 20 -28.02 -20.69 25.94
CA LEU A 20 -27.66 -19.57 25.07
C LEU A 20 -28.26 -18.23 25.53
N ALA A 21 -29.51 -18.24 26.01
CA ALA A 21 -30.15 -17.05 26.56
C ALA A 21 -29.46 -16.57 27.84
N ILE A 22 -29.06 -17.48 28.75
CA ILE A 22 -28.34 -17.14 29.97
C ILE A 22 -26.95 -16.58 29.66
N VAL A 23 -26.21 -17.19 28.72
CA VAL A 23 -24.89 -16.69 28.28
C VAL A 23 -25.02 -15.31 27.65
N GLY A 24 -26.05 -15.08 26.81
CA GLY A 24 -26.32 -13.76 26.24
C GLY A 24 -26.66 -12.69 27.28
N LEU A 25 -27.44 -13.05 28.31
CA LEU A 25 -27.77 -12.15 29.43
C LEU A 25 -26.56 -11.83 30.30
N LEU A 26 -25.69 -12.81 30.56
CA LEU A 26 -24.44 -12.59 31.30
C LEU A 26 -23.45 -11.71 30.52
N TYR A 27 -23.37 -11.91 29.20
CA TYR A 27 -22.54 -11.09 28.31
C TYR A 27 -23.03 -9.64 28.26
N ALA A 28 -24.35 -9.44 28.12
CA ALA A 28 -24.95 -8.10 28.14
C ALA A 28 -24.72 -7.39 29.48
N ARG A 29 -24.79 -8.11 30.61
CA ARG A 29 -24.57 -7.54 31.94
C ARG A 29 -23.11 -7.13 32.17
N GLN A 30 -22.14 -7.89 31.63
CA GLN A 30 -20.72 -7.53 31.71
C GLN A 30 -20.34 -6.31 30.86
N HIS A 31 -21.15 -5.90 29.89
CA HIS A 31 -20.83 -4.77 28.99
C HIS A 31 -21.60 -3.48 29.29
N PHE A 32 -22.60 -3.51 30.18
CA PHE A 32 -23.37 -2.32 30.56
C PHE A 32 -22.90 -1.61 31.83
N ASP A 33 -22.06 -2.24 32.67
CA ASP A 33 -21.55 -1.62 33.91
C ASP A 33 -20.31 -0.72 33.71
N ALA A 34 -19.88 -0.46 32.47
CA ALA A 34 -18.63 0.26 32.16
C ALA A 34 -18.81 1.71 31.65
N ILE A 35 -20.02 2.29 31.71
CA ILE A 35 -20.27 3.64 31.13
C ILE A 35 -20.22 4.80 32.15
N ASP A 36 -20.26 4.55 33.48
CA ASP A 36 -20.45 5.65 34.45
C ASP A 36 -19.25 6.02 35.34
N THR A 37 -18.02 5.65 34.98
CA THR A 37 -16.82 6.15 35.71
C THR A 37 -15.66 6.52 34.78
N LEU A 38 -15.77 7.67 34.10
CA LEU A 38 -14.60 8.36 33.58
C LEU A 38 -14.13 9.41 34.61
N PRO A 39 -12.88 9.33 35.12
CA PRO A 39 -12.32 10.40 35.92
C PRO A 39 -12.09 11.63 35.03
N VAL A 40 -12.66 12.78 35.45
CA VAL A 40 -12.33 14.09 34.89
C VAL A 40 -10.88 14.39 35.25
N LEU A 41 -9.99 14.31 34.27
CA LEU A 41 -8.59 14.69 34.41
C LEU A 41 -8.48 16.22 34.35
N SER A 42 -8.46 16.88 35.52
CA SER A 42 -8.14 18.31 35.61
C SER A 42 -6.63 18.51 35.46
N LEU A 43 -6.21 19.01 34.31
CA LEU A 43 -4.81 19.38 34.07
C LEU A 43 -4.56 20.76 34.72
N SER A 44 -3.84 20.79 35.85
CA SER A 44 -3.26 22.02 36.38
C SER A 44 -1.86 22.19 35.80
N LEU A 45 -1.68 23.21 34.95
CA LEU A 45 -0.36 23.61 34.46
C LEU A 45 0.31 24.48 35.53
N GLN A 46 1.24 23.88 36.26
CA GLN A 46 2.13 24.60 37.16
C GLN A 46 3.42 24.94 36.40
N THR A 47 3.43 26.12 35.77
CA THR A 47 4.64 26.71 35.18
C THR A 47 5.53 27.26 36.29
N GLN A 48 6.66 26.59 36.54
CA GLN A 48 7.74 27.12 37.34
C GLN A 48 8.67 27.94 36.44
N ALA A 49 8.50 29.26 36.46
CA ALA A 49 9.48 30.21 35.96
C ALA A 49 9.56 31.39 36.94
N GLU A 50 10.59 31.38 37.78
CA GLU A 50 11.17 32.59 38.37
C GLU A 50 11.74 33.44 37.22
N GLY A 51 11.57 34.75 37.10
CA GLY A 51 10.83 35.73 37.88
C GLY A 51 10.85 37.10 37.19
N ALA A 52 10.10 38.03 37.77
CA ALA A 52 10.05 39.48 37.56
C ALA A 52 9.36 40.02 36.28
N ALA A 53 8.06 40.34 36.38
CA ALA A 53 7.58 41.71 36.64
C ALA A 53 6.08 41.89 36.32
N SER A 54 5.31 42.15 37.38
CA SER A 54 4.08 42.96 37.50
C SER A 54 3.41 43.53 36.22
N SER A 55 2.12 43.20 35.99
CA SER A 55 1.00 44.17 36.10
C SER A 55 -0.38 43.61 35.73
N LYS A 56 -1.37 43.92 36.59
CA LYS A 56 -2.82 44.15 36.36
C LYS A 56 -3.69 43.08 35.65
N SER A 57 -4.54 42.45 36.46
CA SER A 57 -5.76 41.73 36.08
C SER A 57 -6.92 42.71 35.81
N GLU A 58 -7.53 42.62 34.64
CA GLU A 58 -8.78 43.29 34.29
C GLU A 58 -9.83 42.21 33.99
N SER A 59 -10.91 42.24 34.75
CA SER A 59 -12.05 41.30 34.68
C SER A 59 -12.89 41.58 33.43
N LEU A 60 -13.28 40.53 32.70
CA LEU A 60 -14.29 40.61 31.64
C LEU A 60 -15.43 39.61 31.89
N GLU A 61 -16.64 40.14 31.72
CA GLU A 61 -17.95 39.54 31.96
C GLU A 61 -18.27 38.35 31.03
N PRO A 62 -19.20 37.45 31.44
CA PRO A 62 -19.63 36.33 30.62
C PRO A 62 -20.62 36.75 29.51
N LEU A 63 -20.43 36.19 28.32
CA LEU A 63 -21.34 36.30 27.16
C LEU A 63 -22.63 35.48 27.35
N PRO A 64 -23.75 35.91 26.75
CA PRO A 64 -25.06 35.29 26.95
C PRO A 64 -25.26 34.00 26.14
N GLU A 65 -26.09 33.16 26.74
CA GLU A 65 -26.58 31.84 26.36
C GLU A 65 -27.37 31.87 25.02
N ALA A 66 -27.08 30.92 24.13
CA ALA A 66 -27.73 30.80 22.83
C ALA A 66 -28.93 29.84 22.87
N GLU A 67 -30.10 30.34 22.46
CA GLU A 67 -31.37 29.58 22.38
C GLU A 67 -31.36 28.46 21.31
N PRO A 68 -32.17 27.40 21.50
CA PRO A 68 -32.24 26.24 20.61
C PRO A 68 -33.06 26.52 19.34
N ARG A 69 -32.55 26.09 18.19
CA ARG A 69 -33.26 26.17 16.90
C ARG A 69 -34.12 24.93 16.65
N THR A 70 -35.40 25.18 16.38
CA THR A 70 -36.42 24.22 15.93
C THR A 70 -36.19 23.76 14.47
N PRO A 71 -36.48 22.51 14.07
CA PRO A 71 -36.33 22.03 12.70
C PRO A 71 -37.54 22.37 11.81
N LEU A 72 -37.28 22.73 10.54
CA LEU A 72 -38.29 22.86 9.49
C LEU A 72 -38.54 21.50 8.80
N PRO A 73 -39.81 21.12 8.48
CA PRO A 73 -40.12 19.90 7.76
C PRO A 73 -40.15 20.05 6.24
N LEU A 74 -39.83 18.92 5.58
CA LEU A 74 -39.72 18.68 4.14
C LEU A 74 -41.05 18.88 3.38
N ALA A 75 -40.91 19.41 2.17
CA ALA A 75 -41.96 19.43 1.15
C ALA A 75 -42.09 18.07 0.45
N SER A 76 -43.33 17.63 0.33
CA SER A 76 -43.85 16.49 -0.41
C SER A 76 -43.78 16.71 -1.93
N HIS A 77 -43.36 15.68 -2.68
CA HIS A 77 -43.74 15.52 -4.08
C HIS A 77 -44.40 14.16 -4.28
N ASP A 78 -45.63 14.29 -4.76
CA ASP A 78 -46.59 13.28 -5.13
C ASP A 78 -46.40 12.96 -6.62
N GLY A 79 -46.70 11.73 -7.02
CA GLY A 79 -46.48 11.27 -8.39
C GLY A 79 -46.64 9.76 -8.51
N GLY A 80 -47.88 9.29 -8.39
CA GLY A 80 -48.25 7.89 -8.54
C GLY A 80 -48.16 7.36 -9.97
N VAL A 81 -47.87 6.07 -10.08
CA VAL A 81 -48.25 5.22 -11.22
C VAL A 81 -48.72 3.88 -10.66
N THR A 82 -49.98 3.57 -10.93
CA THR A 82 -50.69 2.28 -10.86
C THR A 82 -49.94 1.19 -11.64
N GLY A 83 -49.85 -0.10 -11.32
CA GLY A 83 -50.75 -1.07 -10.69
C GLY A 83 -50.46 -2.44 -11.36
N ASP A 84 -50.82 -3.54 -10.70
CA ASP A 84 -50.85 -4.95 -11.14
C ASP A 84 -49.52 -5.74 -11.24
N THR A 85 -49.19 -6.58 -10.23
CA THR A 85 -49.58 -8.00 -10.00
C THR A 85 -48.84 -8.99 -10.91
N ASP A 86 -47.89 -9.76 -10.35
CA ASP A 86 -48.17 -11.14 -9.94
C ASP A 86 -46.94 -11.83 -9.34
N ALA A 87 -47.24 -12.80 -8.47
CA ALA A 87 -46.31 -13.57 -7.69
C ALA A 87 -45.71 -14.74 -8.49
N GLU A 88 -44.41 -15.00 -8.33
CA GLU A 88 -43.93 -16.38 -8.40
C GLU A 88 -42.69 -16.60 -7.52
N ARG A 89 -42.92 -17.38 -6.46
CA ARG A 89 -41.90 -18.18 -5.77
C ARG A 89 -41.38 -19.21 -6.76
N GLU A 90 -40.08 -19.47 -6.81
CA GLU A 90 -39.51 -20.79 -6.49
C GLU A 90 -38.00 -20.95 -6.82
N ARG A 91 -37.30 -21.53 -5.84
CA ARG A 91 -36.26 -22.57 -5.95
C ARG A 91 -34.84 -22.22 -6.44
N LEU A 92 -33.96 -22.13 -5.43
CA LEU A 92 -32.54 -22.50 -5.48
C LEU A 92 -32.38 -24.00 -5.77
N PRO A 93 -31.46 -24.45 -6.65
CA PRO A 93 -31.06 -25.85 -6.68
C PRO A 93 -29.91 -26.13 -5.71
N ALA A 94 -30.02 -27.31 -5.11
CA ALA A 94 -29.16 -27.87 -4.08
C ALA A 94 -27.82 -28.39 -4.61
N ALA A 95 -26.84 -28.41 -3.71
CA ALA A 95 -25.54 -29.04 -3.88
C ALA A 95 -25.68 -30.56 -4.06
N GLU A 96 -25.11 -31.07 -5.15
CA GLU A 96 -25.03 -32.49 -5.43
C GLU A 96 -23.79 -33.08 -4.73
N ARG A 97 -24.06 -34.05 -3.85
CA ARG A 97 -23.08 -34.91 -3.20
C ARG A 97 -22.61 -35.96 -4.21
N LEU A 98 -21.29 -36.11 -4.37
CA LEU A 98 -20.73 -37.30 -5.01
C LEU A 98 -20.05 -38.18 -3.97
N SER A 99 -20.55 -39.41 -3.95
CA SER A 99 -20.15 -40.54 -3.11
C SER A 99 -18.71 -40.98 -3.34
N ALA A 100 -18.12 -41.43 -2.24
CA ALA A 100 -16.93 -42.25 -2.20
C ALA A 100 -17.16 -43.61 -2.89
N SER A 101 -16.16 -44.06 -3.65
CA SER A 101 -16.06 -45.45 -4.11
C SER A 101 -14.61 -45.92 -3.94
N GLU A 102 -14.49 -46.94 -3.09
CA GLU A 102 -13.60 -48.11 -3.17
C GLU A 102 -12.09 -47.90 -3.37
N ALA A 103 -11.37 -48.09 -2.26
CA ALA A 103 -9.97 -48.50 -2.23
C ALA A 103 -9.87 -50.03 -2.23
N PRO A 104 -8.94 -50.66 -2.96
CA PRO A 104 -8.54 -52.03 -2.71
C PRO A 104 -7.38 -52.08 -1.71
N GLN A 105 -7.54 -52.96 -0.71
CA GLN A 105 -6.50 -53.40 0.20
C GLN A 105 -5.42 -54.20 -0.55
N THR A 106 -4.17 -54.03 -0.17
CA THR A 106 -3.12 -55.02 -0.45
C THR A 106 -2.33 -55.28 0.84
N GLN A 107 -2.31 -56.55 1.22
CA GLN A 107 -1.60 -57.12 2.37
C GLN A 107 -0.12 -57.33 2.06
N SER A 108 0.67 -57.33 3.14
CA SER A 108 2.09 -57.62 3.28
C SER A 108 2.63 -58.84 2.52
N ALA A 109 3.93 -58.77 2.20
CA ALA A 109 4.84 -59.88 2.46
C ALA A 109 6.28 -59.37 2.72
N ASP A 110 6.84 -59.86 3.82
CA ASP A 110 8.24 -59.79 4.23
C ASP A 110 9.21 -60.35 3.19
N ALA A 111 10.44 -59.80 3.15
CA ALA A 111 11.66 -60.61 3.07
C ALA A 111 12.89 -59.83 3.58
N ARG A 112 13.53 -60.41 4.59
CA ARG A 112 14.85 -60.09 5.14
C ARG A 112 15.97 -60.60 4.24
N ASN A 113 17.11 -59.90 4.25
CA ASN A 113 18.51 -60.38 4.28
C ASN A 113 19.39 -59.11 4.14
N GLU A 114 20.10 -58.59 5.15
CA GLU A 114 21.30 -59.07 5.88
C GLU A 114 22.58 -59.29 5.05
N ALA A 115 23.69 -58.85 5.69
CA ALA A 115 25.12 -58.98 5.39
C ALA A 115 25.67 -58.09 4.25
N ASP A 116 26.47 -57.05 4.54
CA ASP A 116 27.88 -57.03 4.99
C ASP A 116 28.67 -56.38 3.83
N ALA A 117 29.79 -55.68 3.97
CA ALA A 117 30.55 -55.13 5.08
C ALA A 117 31.60 -54.20 4.42
N ASP A 118 32.36 -53.49 5.26
CA ASP A 118 33.69 -52.95 4.98
C ASP A 118 33.79 -51.72 4.04
N ALA A 119 34.70 -50.77 4.23
CA ALA A 119 35.56 -50.34 5.34
C ALA A 119 36.38 -49.16 4.80
N GLY A 120 36.87 -48.30 5.70
CA GLY A 120 37.93 -47.33 5.43
C GLY A 120 37.40 -45.90 5.22
N GLY A 121 37.57 -44.94 6.12
CA GLY A 121 38.56 -44.79 7.18
C GLY A 121 39.70 -43.88 6.71
N ARG A 122 39.76 -42.66 7.30
CA ARG A 122 40.89 -41.73 7.56
C ARG A 122 40.48 -40.27 7.24
N THR A 123 40.34 -39.36 8.22
CA THR A 123 41.39 -38.59 8.97
C THR A 123 42.33 -37.84 8.02
N THR A 124 42.68 -36.55 8.14
CA THR A 124 42.67 -35.51 9.20
C THR A 124 43.34 -34.26 8.58
N SER A 125 43.11 -33.06 9.15
CA SER A 125 44.10 -31.95 9.28
C SER A 125 44.61 -31.26 7.98
N GLU A 126 44.99 -29.99 7.89
CA GLU A 126 45.03 -28.79 8.74
C GLU A 126 45.70 -27.68 7.88
N ILE A 127 45.52 -26.40 8.27
CA ILE A 127 46.40 -25.24 8.00
C ILE A 127 46.36 -24.72 6.54
N VAL A 128 46.02 -23.45 6.25
CA VAL A 128 46.84 -22.24 6.48
C VAL A 128 45.99 -21.01 6.82
N GLU A 129 46.41 -20.36 7.90
CA GLU A 129 46.15 -18.99 8.32
C GLU A 129 47.24 -18.07 7.74
N GLN A 130 46.87 -16.93 7.14
CA GLN A 130 47.65 -15.67 7.00
C GLN A 130 46.71 -14.63 6.36
N ALA A 131 46.18 -13.64 7.09
CA ALA A 131 46.81 -12.42 7.61
C ALA A 131 47.23 -11.39 6.54
N SER A 132 46.38 -10.35 6.44
CA SER A 132 46.67 -8.92 6.26
C SER A 132 47.54 -8.43 5.09
N GLU A 133 46.94 -7.61 4.23
CA GLU A 133 47.54 -6.33 3.84
C GLU A 133 46.49 -5.31 3.40
N SER A 134 46.51 -4.16 4.07
CA SER A 134 45.77 -2.94 3.81
C SER A 134 46.45 -2.14 2.70
N VAL A 135 45.70 -1.72 1.68
CA VAL A 135 46.13 -0.69 0.73
C VAL A 135 45.01 0.31 0.51
N GLU A 136 45.23 1.52 1.02
CA GLU A 136 44.59 2.76 0.57
C GLU A 136 44.77 2.93 -0.94
N ALA A 137 43.68 3.11 -1.67
CA ALA A 137 43.72 3.67 -3.02
C ALA A 137 42.63 4.72 -3.15
N ALA A 138 43.04 5.98 -3.04
CA ALA A 138 42.28 7.14 -3.47
C ALA A 138 41.96 7.01 -4.96
N VAL A 139 40.67 6.95 -5.31
CA VAL A 139 40.23 6.98 -6.71
C VAL A 139 39.84 8.41 -7.07
N VAL A 140 40.70 8.96 -7.91
CA VAL A 140 40.60 10.24 -8.62
C VAL A 140 39.39 10.20 -9.56
N MET A 141 38.50 11.18 -9.42
CA MET A 141 37.42 11.48 -10.37
C MET A 141 38.01 11.98 -11.68
N THR A 142 37.91 11.19 -12.76
CA THR A 142 38.22 11.64 -14.12
C THR A 142 36.92 11.93 -14.87
N THR A 143 36.65 13.20 -15.13
CA THR A 143 35.58 13.68 -16.01
C THR A 143 35.94 13.41 -17.48
N GLY A 144 35.05 12.72 -18.21
CA GLY A 144 35.11 12.51 -19.67
C GLY A 144 33.73 12.71 -20.31
N PRO A 145 33.65 13.09 -21.60
CA PRO A 145 32.80 14.20 -22.05
C PRO A 145 31.37 13.82 -22.41
N GLY A 146 30.46 14.74 -22.11
CA GLY A 146 29.04 14.65 -22.36
C GLY A 146 28.66 14.64 -23.84
N LYS A 147 27.68 13.79 -24.18
CA LYS A 147 26.87 13.90 -25.39
C LYS A 147 25.69 14.81 -25.08
N SER A 148 25.68 15.95 -25.76
CA SER A 148 24.62 16.95 -25.83
C SER A 148 23.31 16.36 -26.33
N VAL A 149 22.26 16.45 -25.51
CA VAL A 149 20.85 16.37 -25.91
C VAL A 149 20.36 17.83 -26.03
N PRO A 150 19.55 18.19 -27.04
CA PRO A 150 19.28 19.59 -27.36
C PRO A 150 18.48 20.26 -26.24
N SER A 151 19.09 21.30 -25.64
CA SER A 151 18.41 22.31 -24.84
C SER A 151 17.30 22.92 -25.69
N GLN A 152 16.05 22.57 -25.38
CA GLN A 152 14.96 23.49 -25.64
C GLN A 152 15.21 24.73 -24.78
N THR A 153 15.17 25.89 -25.43
CA THR A 153 15.47 27.21 -24.88
C THR A 153 14.72 27.47 -23.58
N ARG A 154 15.39 27.18 -22.45
CA ARG A 154 15.03 27.67 -21.13
C ARG A 154 15.33 29.16 -21.16
N ALA A 155 14.32 30.02 -21.05
CA ALA A 155 14.55 31.41 -20.72
C ALA A 155 15.19 31.44 -19.32
N THR A 156 16.51 31.58 -19.28
CA THR A 156 17.23 31.87 -18.04
C THR A 156 16.79 33.27 -17.63
N LEU A 157 15.84 33.37 -16.70
CA LEU A 157 15.49 34.63 -16.05
C LEU A 157 16.73 35.09 -15.26
N THR A 158 17.50 36.01 -15.85
CA THR A 158 18.66 36.69 -15.26
C THR A 158 18.21 37.82 -14.33
N GLY A 159 17.21 37.56 -13.49
CA GLY A 159 16.64 38.53 -12.56
C GLY A 159 17.40 38.61 -11.23
N GLU A 160 17.35 39.76 -10.58
CA GLU A 160 17.78 39.91 -9.19
C GLU A 160 17.02 38.92 -8.30
N THR A 161 17.72 38.19 -7.43
CA THR A 161 17.10 37.24 -6.49
C THR A 161 17.23 37.70 -5.04
N VAL A 162 16.14 37.59 -4.26
CA VAL A 162 16.08 37.90 -2.83
C VAL A 162 15.79 36.63 -2.04
N GLU A 163 16.47 36.42 -0.91
CA GLU A 163 16.25 35.23 -0.07
C GLU A 163 14.86 35.28 0.61
N ILE A 164 14.14 34.16 0.62
CA ILE A 164 12.87 34.04 1.35
C ILE A 164 13.17 33.78 2.82
N GLU A 165 12.70 34.66 3.72
CA GLU A 165 12.88 34.46 5.16
C GLU A 165 12.35 33.10 5.62
N ARG A 166 13.06 32.42 6.52
CA ARG A 166 12.69 31.07 7.02
C ARG A 166 11.25 30.97 7.55
N ARG A 167 10.71 32.05 8.13
CA ARG A 167 9.31 32.08 8.59
C ARG A 167 8.33 32.18 7.42
N GLN A 168 8.61 33.03 6.44
CA GLN A 168 7.83 33.16 5.21
C GLN A 168 7.89 31.86 4.40
N ARG A 169 9.08 31.25 4.25
CA ARG A 169 9.26 29.97 3.57
C ARG A 169 8.35 28.88 4.14
N ARG A 170 8.34 28.69 5.46
CA ARG A 170 7.43 27.76 6.15
C ARG A 170 5.95 28.14 6.05
N MET A 171 5.64 29.41 5.82
CA MET A 171 4.27 29.85 5.59
C MET A 171 3.81 29.48 4.18
N LEU A 172 4.63 29.74 3.16
CA LEU A 172 4.36 29.39 1.77
C LEU A 172 4.16 27.89 1.62
N ASP A 173 5.11 27.10 2.12
CA ASP A 173 5.10 25.64 2.06
C ASP A 173 3.80 25.06 2.64
N ARG A 174 3.45 25.43 3.88
CA ARG A 174 2.20 24.99 4.53
C ARG A 174 0.93 25.46 3.82
N ARG A 175 0.95 26.62 3.15
CA ARG A 175 -0.20 27.14 2.41
C ARG A 175 -0.42 26.36 1.13
N VAL A 176 0.66 26.12 0.38
CA VAL A 176 0.65 25.32 -0.84
C VAL A 176 0.23 23.89 -0.51
N GLU A 177 0.87 23.24 0.46
CA GLU A 177 0.51 21.88 0.91
C GLU A 177 -0.98 21.75 1.27
N ARG A 178 -1.50 22.72 2.05
CA ARG A 178 -2.93 22.74 2.43
C ARG A 178 -3.86 22.90 1.23
N TYR A 179 -3.47 23.65 0.21
CA TYR A 179 -4.25 23.77 -1.00
C TYR A 179 -4.19 22.48 -1.82
N MET A 180 -2.99 21.91 -1.96
CA MET A 180 -2.75 20.67 -2.70
C MET A 180 -3.56 19.49 -2.18
N ASN A 181 -3.83 19.49 -0.88
CA ASN A 181 -4.70 18.51 -0.22
C ASN A 181 -6.10 18.37 -0.85
N ASN A 182 -6.63 19.37 -1.56
CA ASN A 182 -7.91 19.28 -2.26
C ASN A 182 -7.80 19.66 -3.75
N PHE A 183 -6.58 19.58 -4.31
CA PHE A 183 -6.29 20.09 -5.65
C PHE A 183 -7.16 19.46 -6.72
N GLU A 184 -7.33 18.14 -6.69
CA GLU A 184 -8.12 17.40 -7.68
C GLU A 184 -9.57 17.88 -7.80
N ARG A 185 -10.16 18.29 -6.67
CA ARG A 185 -11.53 18.82 -6.65
C ARG A 185 -11.60 20.30 -7.05
N ARG A 186 -10.55 21.08 -6.80
CA ARG A 186 -10.53 22.55 -6.95
C ARG A 186 -10.02 23.03 -8.30
N SER A 187 -9.00 22.36 -8.85
CA SER A 187 -8.33 22.81 -10.07
C SER A 187 -9.22 22.77 -11.31
N ARG A 188 -10.39 22.11 -11.24
CA ARG A 188 -11.38 22.10 -12.33
C ARG A 188 -12.11 23.44 -12.51
N SER A 189 -12.10 24.31 -11.50
CA SER A 189 -12.86 25.57 -11.51
C SER A 189 -11.99 26.82 -11.36
N ASP A 190 -10.89 26.76 -10.61
CA ASP A 190 -9.94 27.88 -10.45
C ASP A 190 -8.60 27.35 -9.90
N PRO A 191 -7.52 27.31 -10.70
CA PRO A 191 -6.22 26.81 -10.28
C PRO A 191 -5.38 27.93 -9.62
N SER A 192 -6.01 28.79 -8.82
CA SER A 192 -5.31 29.84 -8.10
C SER A 192 -5.68 29.86 -6.61
N LEU A 193 -4.78 30.43 -5.81
CA LEU A 193 -4.96 30.66 -4.38
C LEU A 193 -4.45 32.05 -4.02
N GLU A 194 -5.31 32.86 -3.43
CA GLU A 194 -4.93 34.16 -2.87
C GLU A 194 -5.03 34.15 -1.34
N TRP A 195 -4.06 34.78 -0.66
CA TRP A 195 -4.12 34.98 0.78
C TRP A 195 -3.35 36.22 1.23
N LYS A 196 -3.61 36.65 2.46
CA LYS A 196 -2.86 37.72 3.14
C LYS A 196 -2.06 37.17 4.30
N HIS A 197 -0.85 37.68 4.50
CA HIS A 197 -0.02 37.41 5.68
C HIS A 197 0.73 38.67 6.07
N LYS A 198 0.56 39.14 7.31
CA LYS A 198 1.17 40.38 7.83
C LYS A 198 0.97 41.61 6.93
N GLY A 199 -0.23 41.78 6.39
CA GLY A 199 -0.56 42.90 5.49
C GLY A 199 -0.16 42.70 4.02
N GLN A 200 0.79 41.80 3.75
CA GLN A 200 1.22 41.46 2.39
C GLN A 200 0.26 40.47 1.72
N ARG A 201 -0.03 40.69 0.43
CA ARG A 201 -0.88 39.81 -0.40
C ARG A 201 -0.02 38.85 -1.20
N PHE A 202 -0.43 37.59 -1.23
CA PHE A 202 0.21 36.53 -2.00
C PHE A 202 -0.82 35.91 -2.94
N ARG A 203 -0.36 35.53 -4.11
CA ARG A 203 -1.12 34.75 -5.09
C ARG A 203 -0.28 33.56 -5.51
N ALA A 204 -0.88 32.38 -5.57
CA ALA A 204 -0.27 31.18 -6.13
C ALA A 204 -1.09 30.72 -7.34
N GLU A 205 -0.42 30.43 -8.43
CA GLU A 205 -0.97 29.88 -9.67
C GLU A 205 -0.43 28.47 -9.86
N PHE A 206 -1.32 27.53 -10.21
CA PHE A 206 -1.00 26.12 -10.28
C PHE A 206 -1.18 25.63 -11.73
N GLU A 207 -0.10 25.16 -12.34
CA GLU A 207 -0.09 24.61 -13.68
C GLU A 207 0.18 23.10 -13.62
N ARG A 208 -0.73 22.29 -14.18
CA ARG A 208 -0.56 20.84 -14.25
C ARG A 208 0.32 20.47 -15.45
N GLU A 209 1.26 19.58 -15.20
CA GLU A 209 2.13 18.98 -16.20
C GLU A 209 1.87 17.45 -16.20
N PRO A 210 1.02 16.94 -17.11
CA PRO A 210 0.74 15.52 -17.20
C PRO A 210 2.01 14.69 -17.46
N ALA A 211 1.98 13.42 -17.04
CA ALA A 211 3.05 12.49 -17.37
C ALA A 211 3.19 12.34 -18.90
N THR A 212 4.41 12.45 -19.41
CA THR A 212 4.71 12.32 -20.86
C THR A 212 4.97 10.89 -21.31
N THR A 213 5.07 9.95 -20.36
CA THR A 213 5.30 8.53 -20.62
C THR A 213 4.40 7.67 -19.73
N ASP A 214 4.16 6.42 -20.14
CA ASP A 214 3.34 5.46 -19.40
C ASP A 214 3.84 5.18 -17.96
N THR A 215 5.14 5.35 -17.74
CA THR A 215 5.81 5.16 -16.45
C THR A 215 6.07 6.47 -15.71
N GLY A 216 5.75 7.61 -16.30
CA GLY A 216 5.98 8.92 -15.71
C GLY A 216 4.96 9.28 -14.63
N LEU A 217 5.32 10.30 -13.84
CA LEU A 217 4.48 10.90 -12.81
C LEU A 217 4.06 12.32 -13.23
N GLU A 218 2.84 12.71 -12.85
CA GLU A 218 2.33 14.07 -13.03
C GLU A 218 3.10 15.04 -12.13
N HIS A 219 3.38 16.24 -12.65
CA HIS A 219 3.93 17.35 -11.88
C HIS A 219 2.94 18.53 -11.85
N VAL A 220 3.10 19.38 -10.84
CA VAL A 220 2.40 20.65 -10.71
C VAL A 220 3.43 21.72 -10.47
N ARG A 221 3.48 22.69 -11.38
CA ARG A 221 4.28 23.90 -11.21
C ARG A 221 3.44 24.93 -10.45
N VAL A 222 3.98 25.44 -9.36
CA VAL A 222 3.34 26.42 -8.50
C VAL A 222 4.14 27.70 -8.58
N ARG A 223 3.57 28.72 -9.24
CA ARG A 223 4.14 30.07 -9.27
C ARG A 223 3.51 30.89 -8.17
N ILE A 224 4.28 31.31 -7.18
CA ILE A 224 3.82 32.17 -6.10
C ILE A 224 4.33 33.58 -6.39
N SER A 225 3.47 34.59 -6.31
CA SER A 225 3.81 35.99 -6.47
C SER A 225 3.31 36.85 -5.30
N THR A 226 4.00 37.96 -5.07
CA THR A 226 3.65 38.97 -4.07
C THR A 226 4.14 40.35 -4.49
N ASP A 227 3.58 41.39 -3.89
CA ASP A 227 4.09 42.75 -3.97
C ASP A 227 4.73 43.09 -2.61
N ASP A 228 5.98 43.55 -2.64
CA ASP A 228 6.69 44.06 -1.48
C ASP A 228 7.19 45.47 -1.77
N ASN A 229 6.51 46.47 -1.20
CA ASN A 229 6.83 47.90 -1.39
C ASN A 229 6.92 48.32 -2.87
N GLY A 230 6.02 47.83 -3.71
CA GLY A 230 6.00 48.13 -5.16
C GLY A 230 6.95 47.28 -6.00
N ARG A 231 7.74 46.38 -5.37
CA ARG A 231 8.52 45.36 -6.07
C ARG A 231 7.65 44.11 -6.22
N LYS A 232 7.44 43.67 -7.44
CA LYS A 232 6.84 42.36 -7.71
C LYS A 232 7.88 41.28 -7.51
N LEU A 233 7.55 40.31 -6.67
CA LEU A 233 8.39 39.16 -6.36
C LEU A 233 7.65 37.89 -6.77
N SER A 234 8.37 36.93 -7.35
CA SER A 234 7.81 35.61 -7.64
C SER A 234 8.78 34.46 -7.31
N THR A 235 8.27 33.29 -6.98
CA THR A 235 9.07 32.08 -6.73
C THR A 235 8.33 30.89 -7.32
N GLU A 236 9.08 29.88 -7.75
CA GLU A 236 8.52 28.68 -8.39
C GLU A 236 8.82 27.44 -7.56
N MET A 237 7.79 26.63 -7.35
CA MET A 237 7.89 25.31 -6.75
C MET A 237 7.42 24.27 -7.75
N THR A 238 8.14 23.17 -7.88
CA THR A 238 7.66 21.99 -8.60
C THR A 238 7.24 20.94 -7.59
N MET A 239 6.02 20.46 -7.74
CA MET A 239 5.46 19.37 -6.95
C MET A 239 5.23 18.16 -7.82
N ARG A 240 5.46 16.97 -7.27
CA ARG A 240 5.22 15.69 -7.94
C ARG A 240 4.04 15.00 -7.31
N ARG A 241 3.13 14.48 -8.14
CA ARG A 241 2.05 13.63 -7.67
C ARG A 241 2.60 12.26 -7.33
N LEU A 242 2.35 11.80 -6.12
CA LEU A 242 2.79 10.48 -5.68
C LEU A 242 1.94 9.38 -6.30
N ALA A 243 2.58 8.34 -6.82
CA ALA A 243 1.95 7.06 -7.09
C ALA A 243 1.81 6.23 -5.81
N PHE A 244 0.91 5.25 -5.82
CA PHE A 244 0.88 4.25 -4.75
C PHE A 244 2.16 3.41 -4.72
N SER A 245 2.82 3.27 -5.87
CA SER A 245 4.11 2.59 -5.98
C SER A 245 5.27 3.36 -5.33
N ASN A 246 5.08 4.62 -4.90
CA ASN A 246 6.06 5.35 -4.10
C ASN A 246 6.10 4.90 -2.63
N PHE A 247 5.20 4.01 -2.22
CA PHE A 247 5.21 3.41 -0.87
C PHE A 247 5.72 1.99 -0.99
N GLY A 248 6.78 1.63 -0.25
CA GLY A 248 7.17 0.22 -0.10
C GLY A 248 5.98 -0.61 0.37
N GLN A 249 5.23 -0.10 1.35
CA GLN A 249 3.96 -0.68 1.72
C GLN A 249 2.88 0.36 2.06
N PHE A 250 1.71 0.16 1.47
CA PHE A 250 0.50 0.92 1.75
C PHE A 250 -0.66 -0.02 2.12
N VAL A 251 -1.33 0.24 3.25
CA VAL A 251 -2.50 -0.53 3.69
C VAL A 251 -3.67 0.38 4.03
N ASN A 252 -4.78 0.22 3.33
CA ASN A 252 -5.98 1.03 3.55
C ASN A 252 -6.73 0.66 4.84
N HIS A 253 -6.82 -0.63 5.17
CA HIS A 253 -7.42 -1.10 6.41
C HIS A 253 -6.64 -2.32 6.89
N TRP A 254 -5.93 -2.17 8.00
CA TRP A 254 -5.20 -3.24 8.62
C TRP A 254 -6.16 -4.18 9.35
N ASP A 255 -6.19 -5.47 8.99
CA ASP A 255 -6.93 -6.46 9.77
C ASP A 255 -6.22 -6.61 11.14
N PRO A 256 -6.90 -6.34 12.27
CA PRO A 256 -6.28 -6.37 13.59
C PRO A 256 -5.74 -7.75 14.00
N ARG A 257 -6.18 -8.83 13.34
CA ARG A 257 -5.68 -10.20 13.54
C ARG A 257 -4.35 -10.45 12.84
N VAL A 258 -3.92 -9.58 11.93
CA VAL A 258 -2.63 -9.68 11.25
C VAL A 258 -1.59 -8.93 12.04
N MET A 259 -0.55 -9.64 12.47
CA MET A 259 0.56 -9.08 13.24
C MET A 259 1.80 -8.98 12.36
N ILE A 260 2.41 -7.80 12.30
CA ILE A 260 3.78 -7.65 11.81
C ILE A 260 4.72 -8.10 12.93
N HIS A 261 5.62 -9.05 12.65
CA HIS A 261 6.44 -9.69 13.69
C HIS A 261 7.92 -9.77 13.30
N ASP A 262 8.28 -10.59 12.32
CA ASP A 262 9.66 -10.81 11.86
C ASP A 262 9.95 -10.15 10.52
N ASP A 263 9.09 -9.20 10.13
CA ASP A 263 9.13 -8.54 8.83
C ASP A 263 10.17 -7.43 8.75
N ILE A 264 10.67 -7.23 7.54
CA ILE A 264 11.56 -6.13 7.19
C ILE A 264 10.92 -5.34 6.07
N ILE A 265 10.74 -4.05 6.28
CA ILE A 265 10.18 -3.12 5.29
C ILE A 265 11.22 -2.03 5.05
N ASP A 266 11.81 -2.09 3.85
CA ASP A 266 12.68 -1.07 3.28
C ASP A 266 11.84 -0.27 2.27
N GLY A 267 11.63 1.03 2.52
CA GLY A 267 10.67 1.84 1.80
C GLY A 267 9.60 2.48 2.68
N ARG A 268 9.02 3.58 2.18
CA ARG A 268 7.98 4.35 2.88
C ARG A 268 6.81 3.44 3.26
N PHE A 269 6.38 3.51 4.52
CA PHE A 269 5.21 2.78 5.01
C PHE A 269 4.06 3.74 5.29
N HIS A 270 2.86 3.38 4.84
CA HIS A 270 1.64 4.07 5.21
C HIS A 270 0.50 3.11 5.56
N SER A 271 -0.20 3.39 6.65
CA SER A 271 -1.51 2.78 6.92
C SER A 271 -2.58 3.82 7.21
N ASN A 272 -3.75 3.65 6.59
CA ASN A 272 -4.92 4.48 6.87
C ASN A 272 -5.62 4.11 8.21
N SER A 273 -5.24 3.02 8.86
CA SER A 273 -5.78 2.55 10.14
C SER A 273 -4.68 2.28 11.15
N ASP A 274 -5.03 1.94 12.39
CA ASP A 274 -4.05 1.41 13.35
C ASP A 274 -3.39 0.14 12.79
N VAL A 275 -2.15 -0.13 13.19
CA VAL A 275 -1.38 -1.33 12.79
C VAL A 275 -1.14 -2.20 14.01
N THR A 276 -1.22 -3.53 13.86
CA THR A 276 -0.88 -4.49 14.92
C THR A 276 0.53 -5.04 14.73
N LEU A 277 1.35 -4.96 15.78
CA LEU A 277 2.70 -5.53 15.84
C LEU A 277 2.81 -6.60 16.92
N SER A 278 3.82 -7.43 16.76
CA SER A 278 4.32 -8.38 17.75
C SER A 278 5.83 -8.33 17.79
N TYR A 279 6.44 -8.55 18.96
CA TYR A 279 7.89 -8.72 19.05
C TYR A 279 8.31 -9.53 20.29
N SER A 280 9.52 -10.05 20.22
CA SER A 280 10.23 -10.73 21.31
C SER A 280 11.68 -10.21 21.42
N ARG A 281 12.47 -10.78 22.34
CA ARG A 281 13.90 -10.44 22.50
C ARG A 281 14.72 -10.80 21.25
N GLN A 282 14.34 -11.85 20.53
CA GLN A 282 15.06 -12.35 19.36
C GLN A 282 14.50 -11.82 18.04
N VAL A 283 13.21 -11.49 18.01
CA VAL A 283 12.48 -11.21 16.77
C VAL A 283 11.69 -9.93 16.90
N ARG A 284 11.81 -9.03 15.93
CA ARG A 284 11.09 -7.75 15.91
C ARG A 284 10.89 -7.28 14.47
N PRO A 285 9.83 -6.50 14.21
CA PRO A 285 9.64 -5.91 12.90
C PRO A 285 10.62 -4.75 12.73
N VAL A 286 11.10 -4.55 11.51
CA VAL A 286 12.04 -3.47 11.19
C VAL A 286 11.49 -2.67 10.02
N PHE A 287 11.27 -1.38 10.26
CA PHE A 287 10.97 -0.36 9.27
C PHE A 287 12.22 0.52 9.14
N ASN A 288 12.87 0.46 7.99
CA ASN A 288 14.06 1.26 7.74
C ASN A 288 13.69 2.72 7.45
N ASP A 289 12.57 2.93 6.77
CA ASP A 289 12.09 4.24 6.34
C ASP A 289 10.92 4.79 7.17
N LYS A 290 10.50 6.00 6.81
CA LYS A 290 9.48 6.75 7.53
C LYS A 290 8.17 5.96 7.54
N VAL A 291 7.64 5.78 8.75
CA VAL A 291 6.32 5.17 8.97
C VAL A 291 5.29 6.25 9.23
N THR A 292 4.19 6.21 8.48
CA THR A 292 3.06 7.11 8.66
C THR A 292 1.77 6.33 8.87
N ILE A 293 0.96 6.74 9.84
CA ILE A 293 -0.29 6.07 10.20
C ILE A 293 -1.38 7.13 10.36
N ALA A 294 -2.49 7.00 9.64
CA ALA A 294 -3.64 7.89 9.81
C ALA A 294 -4.45 7.53 11.07
N GLY A 295 -4.39 6.27 11.49
CA GLY A 295 -4.73 5.85 12.84
C GLY A 295 -3.90 6.58 13.91
N HIS A 296 -4.39 6.61 15.13
CA HIS A 296 -3.74 7.32 16.23
C HIS A 296 -2.88 6.41 17.10
N SER A 297 -2.87 5.10 16.81
CA SER A 297 -2.17 4.13 17.65
C SER A 297 -1.50 3.00 16.86
N ILE A 298 -0.52 2.39 17.52
CA ILE A 298 0.03 1.09 17.14
C ILE A 298 -0.38 0.12 18.24
N ARG A 299 -1.00 -0.99 17.85
CA ARG A 299 -1.40 -2.05 18.77
C ARG A 299 -0.27 -3.04 18.89
N ILE A 300 0.10 -3.36 20.12
CA ILE A 300 1.05 -4.42 20.40
C ILE A 300 0.25 -5.60 20.93
N SER A 301 0.16 -6.66 20.14
CA SER A 301 -0.59 -7.86 20.52
C SER A 301 0.23 -8.74 21.45
N GLU A 302 1.51 -8.92 21.15
CA GLU A 302 2.45 -9.67 22.00
C GLU A 302 3.77 -8.90 22.14
N ALA A 303 4.28 -8.82 23.37
CA ALA A 303 5.51 -8.11 23.70
C ALA A 303 6.34 -8.94 24.68
N HIS A 304 7.34 -9.66 24.16
CA HIS A 304 8.22 -10.51 24.96
C HIS A 304 9.63 -9.93 25.02
N GLY A 305 9.83 -8.85 25.76
CA GLY A 305 11.14 -8.21 25.90
C GLY A 305 11.03 -6.68 25.93
N ASN A 306 12.18 -6.01 26.01
CA ASN A 306 12.26 -4.56 25.93
C ASN A 306 12.91 -4.17 24.61
N VAL A 307 12.08 -3.92 23.59
CA VAL A 307 12.52 -3.46 22.27
C VAL A 307 12.25 -1.96 22.17
N ARG A 308 13.29 -1.15 21.92
CA ARG A 308 13.10 0.29 21.77
C ARG A 308 12.36 0.59 20.48
N ARG A 309 11.47 1.59 20.50
CA ARG A 309 10.79 2.05 19.27
C ARG A 309 11.77 2.43 18.15
N SER A 310 12.93 3.01 18.48
CA SER A 310 13.97 3.35 17.50
C SER A 310 14.61 2.13 16.82
N GLU A 311 14.52 0.94 17.42
CA GLU A 311 15.02 -0.29 16.81
C GLU A 311 14.03 -0.90 15.81
N MET A 312 12.74 -0.57 15.94
CA MET A 312 11.68 -0.95 15.00
C MET A 312 11.46 0.13 13.93
N PHE A 313 11.42 1.42 14.32
CA PHE A 313 11.13 2.55 13.44
C PHE A 313 12.37 3.42 13.26
N ARG A 314 13.26 3.03 12.34
CA ARG A 314 14.60 3.63 12.24
C ARG A 314 14.56 5.08 11.74
N ALA A 315 13.69 5.40 10.80
CA ALA A 315 13.46 6.77 10.32
C ALA A 315 12.25 7.46 11.00
N GLY A 316 11.72 6.88 12.08
CA GLY A 316 10.66 7.45 12.90
C GLY A 316 9.23 7.13 12.44
N LEU A 317 8.28 7.50 13.30
CA LEU A 317 6.87 7.16 13.20
C LEU A 317 6.02 8.43 13.41
N ASP A 318 5.11 8.72 12.47
CA ASP A 318 4.09 9.76 12.61
C ASP A 318 2.68 9.14 12.59
N THR A 319 1.92 9.35 13.66
CA THR A 319 0.52 8.91 13.78
C THR A 319 -0.45 10.07 13.64
N GLY A 320 -1.73 9.80 13.34
CA GLY A 320 -2.75 10.83 13.14
C GLY A 320 -2.51 11.67 11.89
N VAL A 321 -1.73 11.17 10.92
CA VAL A 321 -1.58 11.86 9.63
C VAL A 321 -2.89 11.76 8.83
N ARG A 322 -3.04 12.57 7.78
CA ARG A 322 -4.22 12.45 6.91
C ARG A 322 -4.19 11.11 6.18
N SER A 323 -5.35 10.47 6.02
CA SER A 323 -5.51 9.29 5.17
C SER A 323 -5.26 9.59 3.68
N ILE A 324 -4.91 8.56 2.93
CA ILE A 324 -4.77 8.61 1.47
C ILE A 324 -5.87 7.73 0.88
N GLY A 325 -6.79 8.33 0.12
CA GLY A 325 -7.91 7.58 -0.45
C GLY A 325 -7.47 6.63 -1.58
N LEU A 326 -7.93 5.38 -1.56
CA LEU A 326 -7.79 4.50 -2.70
C LEU A 326 -8.59 5.05 -3.91
N PRO A 327 -8.09 4.89 -5.14
CA PRO A 327 -8.78 5.35 -6.34
C PRO A 327 -10.11 4.60 -6.58
N PRO A 328 -10.99 5.15 -7.44
CA PRO A 328 -12.15 4.41 -7.95
C PRO A 328 -11.73 3.17 -8.75
N ARG A 329 -12.71 2.36 -9.19
CA ARG A 329 -12.41 1.11 -9.91
C ARG A 329 -11.76 1.46 -11.23
N PHE A 330 -10.83 0.62 -11.67
CA PHE A 330 -10.19 0.84 -12.96
C PHE A 330 -11.12 0.33 -14.04
N ASP A 331 -11.32 1.17 -15.04
CA ASP A 331 -11.94 0.75 -16.26
C ASP A 331 -10.88 0.69 -17.35
N PHE A 332 -10.56 -0.53 -17.78
CA PHE A 332 -9.69 -0.80 -18.92
C PHE A 332 -10.51 -1.28 -20.13
N ALA A 333 -11.85 -1.13 -20.12
CA ALA A 333 -12.73 -1.57 -21.20
C ALA A 333 -12.40 -0.91 -22.55
N ASP A 334 -11.95 0.35 -22.50
CA ASP A 334 -11.68 1.19 -23.68
C ASP A 334 -10.25 1.06 -24.23
N SER A 335 -9.46 0.06 -23.80
CA SER A 335 -8.16 -0.16 -24.44
C SER A 335 -8.39 -0.52 -25.91
N ASP A 336 -7.74 0.23 -26.79
CA ASP A 336 -7.85 0.12 -28.26
C ASP A 336 -7.79 -1.36 -28.67
N PRO A 337 -8.85 -1.91 -29.28
CA PRO A 337 -8.87 -3.33 -29.67
C PRO A 337 -7.76 -3.69 -30.67
N ASP A 338 -7.18 -2.70 -31.35
CA ASP A 338 -6.09 -2.89 -32.32
C ASP A 338 -4.69 -2.65 -31.71
N ASP A 339 -4.59 -2.38 -30.40
CA ASP A 339 -3.30 -2.30 -29.73
C ASP A 339 -2.66 -3.70 -29.63
N ALA A 340 -1.73 -3.99 -30.54
CA ALA A 340 -0.99 -5.25 -30.59
C ALA A 340 -0.23 -5.61 -29.30
N SER A 341 -0.03 -4.64 -28.40
CA SER A 341 0.58 -4.85 -27.08
C SER A 341 -0.42 -5.14 -25.96
N THR A 342 -1.72 -5.24 -26.29
CA THR A 342 -2.80 -5.52 -25.34
C THR A 342 -3.43 -6.90 -25.57
N TYR A 343 -3.41 -7.73 -24.53
CA TYR A 343 -3.95 -9.09 -24.51
C TYR A 343 -5.14 -9.18 -23.56
N LYS A 344 -6.34 -9.47 -24.09
CA LYS A 344 -7.59 -9.57 -23.30
C LYS A 344 -7.98 -11.04 -23.06
N PHE A 345 -8.29 -11.39 -21.81
CA PHE A 345 -8.63 -12.74 -21.39
C PHE A 345 -10.03 -12.81 -20.78
N LYS A 346 -10.89 -13.63 -21.37
CA LYS A 346 -12.29 -13.85 -20.93
C LYS A 346 -12.46 -15.06 -20.02
N ARG A 347 -11.38 -15.78 -19.72
CA ARG A 347 -11.35 -17.03 -18.96
C ARG A 347 -10.11 -17.09 -18.10
N ASP A 348 -10.19 -17.85 -17.01
CA ASP A 348 -9.05 -18.09 -16.13
C ASP A 348 -7.85 -18.57 -16.94
N THR A 349 -6.75 -17.84 -16.81
CA THR A 349 -5.57 -17.98 -17.68
C THR A 349 -4.29 -17.91 -16.85
N ARG A 350 -3.36 -18.82 -17.12
CA ARG A 350 -1.99 -18.79 -16.63
C ARG A 350 -1.09 -18.09 -17.64
N LEU A 351 -0.31 -17.14 -17.16
CA LEU A 351 0.70 -16.40 -17.88
C LEU A 351 2.07 -16.83 -17.36
N VAL A 352 2.97 -17.22 -18.25
CA VAL A 352 4.36 -17.56 -17.94
C VAL A 352 5.26 -16.67 -18.76
N PHE A 353 6.04 -15.82 -18.09
CA PHE A 353 7.01 -14.94 -18.74
C PHE A 353 8.38 -15.61 -18.82
N HIS A 354 9.11 -15.33 -19.89
CA HIS A 354 10.43 -15.91 -20.16
C HIS A 354 11.52 -14.83 -20.29
N PRO A 355 12.77 -15.14 -19.91
CA PRO A 355 13.93 -14.24 -20.02
C PRO A 355 14.12 -13.57 -21.37
N ASP A 356 13.80 -14.27 -22.47
CA ASP A 356 13.96 -13.78 -23.85
C ASP A 356 12.84 -12.82 -24.31
N GLY A 357 11.99 -12.38 -23.37
CA GLY A 357 10.83 -11.53 -23.60
C GLY A 357 9.67 -12.26 -24.27
N ARG A 358 9.70 -13.59 -24.41
CA ARG A 358 8.50 -14.36 -24.77
C ARG A 358 7.60 -14.53 -23.56
N PHE A 359 6.33 -14.81 -23.82
CA PHE A 359 5.39 -15.26 -22.81
C PHE A 359 4.46 -16.33 -23.38
N ASP A 360 4.05 -17.25 -22.54
CA ASP A 360 3.01 -18.24 -22.86
C ASP A 360 1.75 -17.91 -22.07
N TRP A 361 0.59 -18.16 -22.67
CA TRP A 361 -0.68 -18.18 -21.97
C TRP A 361 -1.37 -19.53 -22.12
N ARG A 362 -2.06 -19.96 -21.07
CA ARG A 362 -2.86 -21.18 -21.09
C ARG A 362 -4.12 -21.03 -20.25
N SER A 363 -5.25 -21.28 -20.88
CA SER A 363 -6.55 -21.48 -20.25
C SER A 363 -6.98 -22.95 -20.39
N ARG A 364 -8.21 -23.29 -19.99
CA ARG A 364 -8.76 -24.64 -20.18
C ARG A 364 -9.00 -25.01 -21.65
N VAL A 365 -9.21 -24.03 -22.51
CA VAL A 365 -9.70 -24.24 -23.89
C VAL A 365 -8.79 -23.65 -24.94
N ASP A 366 -7.83 -22.83 -24.53
CA ASP A 366 -6.97 -22.07 -25.43
C ASP A 366 -5.59 -21.90 -24.80
N SER A 367 -4.57 -21.85 -25.63
CA SER A 367 -3.20 -21.59 -25.25
C SER A 367 -2.45 -20.98 -26.43
N GLY A 368 -1.45 -20.16 -26.13
CA GLY A 368 -0.57 -19.64 -27.16
C GLY A 368 0.68 -19.03 -26.57
N THR A 369 1.48 -18.47 -27.47
CA THR A 369 2.76 -17.84 -27.16
C THR A 369 2.80 -16.49 -27.85
N GLY A 370 3.38 -15.50 -27.18
CA GLY A 370 3.60 -14.17 -27.70
C GLY A 370 4.99 -13.65 -27.33
N LYS A 371 5.26 -12.41 -27.74
CA LYS A 371 6.50 -11.72 -27.42
C LYS A 371 6.18 -10.31 -26.96
N LEU A 372 6.83 -9.88 -25.89
CA LEU A 372 6.71 -8.54 -25.36
C LEU A 372 7.25 -7.52 -26.37
N ASP A 373 6.47 -6.47 -26.63
CA ASP A 373 6.92 -5.29 -27.38
C ASP A 373 7.86 -4.45 -26.49
N LYS A 374 8.62 -3.53 -27.11
CA LYS A 374 9.40 -2.49 -26.40
C LYS A 374 8.50 -1.47 -25.67
N ARG A 375 7.24 -1.35 -26.09
CA ARG A 375 6.18 -0.57 -25.45
C ARG A 375 5.66 -1.29 -24.20
N THR A 376 4.71 -0.66 -23.51
CA THR A 376 3.98 -1.29 -22.41
C THR A 376 3.11 -2.43 -22.95
N ASN A 377 3.30 -3.64 -22.43
CA ASN A 377 2.44 -4.78 -22.71
C ASN A 377 1.37 -4.92 -21.63
N ARG A 378 0.11 -5.05 -22.00
CA ARG A 378 -1.05 -5.07 -21.08
C ARG A 378 -1.76 -6.41 -21.17
N PHE A 379 -1.90 -7.10 -20.04
CA PHE A 379 -2.63 -8.35 -19.89
C PHE A 379 -3.89 -8.08 -19.06
N ILE A 380 -5.05 -8.05 -19.71
CA ILE A 380 -6.31 -7.58 -19.13
C ILE A 380 -7.28 -8.74 -19.00
N ALA A 381 -7.67 -9.08 -17.78
CA ALA A 381 -8.78 -9.99 -17.53
C ALA A 381 -10.13 -9.28 -17.60
N GLU A 382 -11.12 -9.94 -18.19
CA GLU A 382 -12.50 -9.45 -18.27
C GLU A 382 -13.41 -10.13 -17.24
N GLY A 383 -14.36 -9.37 -16.70
CA GLY A 383 -15.44 -9.89 -15.86
C GLY A 383 -14.95 -10.57 -14.57
N LYS A 384 -15.14 -11.89 -14.46
CA LYS A 384 -14.77 -12.68 -13.27
C LYS A 384 -13.47 -13.49 -13.46
N THR A 385 -12.71 -13.17 -14.50
CA THR A 385 -11.50 -13.90 -14.88
C THR A 385 -10.37 -13.74 -13.86
N THR A 386 -9.72 -14.84 -13.52
CA THR A 386 -8.48 -14.87 -12.72
C THR A 386 -7.28 -14.98 -13.65
N LEU A 387 -6.27 -14.13 -13.43
CA LEU A 387 -4.97 -14.29 -14.07
C LEU A 387 -3.98 -14.88 -13.08
N HIS A 388 -3.30 -15.93 -13.50
CA HIS A 388 -2.21 -16.55 -12.76
C HIS A 388 -0.89 -16.13 -13.40
N VAL A 389 0.12 -15.77 -12.63
CA VAL A 389 1.39 -15.23 -13.14
C VAL A 389 2.59 -15.91 -12.50
N ARG A 390 3.66 -16.09 -13.30
CA ARG A 390 5.01 -16.50 -12.86
C ARG A 390 6.05 -16.25 -13.97
N GLY A 391 7.33 -16.41 -13.63
CA GLY A 391 8.44 -16.45 -14.59
C GLY A 391 9.30 -15.20 -14.57
N VAL A 392 9.90 -14.84 -15.70
CA VAL A 392 10.88 -13.75 -15.78
C VAL A 392 10.41 -12.67 -16.75
N VAL A 393 10.29 -11.44 -16.26
CA VAL A 393 9.78 -10.28 -16.99
C VAL A 393 10.95 -9.48 -17.57
N SER A 394 11.06 -9.50 -18.90
CA SER A 394 11.95 -8.63 -19.69
C SER A 394 11.12 -7.57 -20.42
N GLY A 395 10.90 -6.43 -19.79
CA GLY A 395 10.21 -5.25 -20.35
C GLY A 395 9.16 -4.63 -19.44
N LYS A 396 8.30 -3.81 -20.03
CA LYS A 396 7.24 -3.07 -19.31
C LYS A 396 5.92 -3.83 -19.40
N VAL A 397 5.45 -4.38 -18.28
CA VAL A 397 4.27 -5.23 -18.21
C VAL A 397 3.27 -4.70 -17.19
N LEU A 398 2.01 -4.66 -17.60
CA LEU A 398 0.85 -4.50 -16.71
C LEU A 398 0.01 -5.77 -16.78
N VAL A 399 -0.28 -6.36 -15.63
CA VAL A 399 -1.31 -7.40 -15.49
C VAL A 399 -2.46 -6.81 -14.68
N TYR A 400 -3.64 -6.78 -15.29
CA TYR A 400 -4.85 -6.27 -14.67
C TYR A 400 -5.93 -7.36 -14.57
N SER A 401 -6.56 -7.47 -13.39
CA SER A 401 -7.82 -8.20 -13.25
C SER A 401 -8.82 -7.45 -12.37
N PRO A 402 -10.08 -7.28 -12.82
CA PRO A 402 -11.13 -6.69 -11.99
C PRO A 402 -11.46 -7.53 -10.73
N ARG A 403 -11.07 -8.82 -10.72
CA ARG A 403 -11.43 -9.75 -9.65
C ARG A 403 -10.22 -10.27 -8.88
N ARG A 404 -9.26 -10.88 -9.56
CA ARG A 404 -8.21 -11.64 -8.89
C ARG A 404 -6.98 -11.88 -9.78
N ILE A 405 -5.81 -11.68 -9.19
CA ILE A 405 -4.53 -12.16 -9.70
C ILE A 405 -3.97 -13.19 -8.70
N VAL A 406 -3.38 -14.26 -9.19
CA VAL A 406 -2.70 -15.28 -8.38
C VAL A 406 -1.24 -15.37 -8.81
N ILE A 407 -0.32 -15.32 -7.86
CA ILE A 407 1.12 -15.54 -8.11
C ILE A 407 1.37 -17.03 -7.86
N ASP A 408 1.65 -17.76 -8.94
CA ASP A 408 1.77 -19.22 -8.93
C ASP A 408 3.17 -19.69 -8.49
N ASP A 409 4.19 -18.86 -8.67
CA ASP A 409 5.60 -19.15 -8.41
C ASP A 409 6.39 -17.82 -8.45
N ASP A 410 7.71 -17.87 -8.34
CA ASP A 410 8.57 -16.71 -8.49
C ASP A 410 8.22 -15.91 -9.75
N ILE A 411 8.22 -14.58 -9.61
CA ILE A 411 8.07 -13.66 -10.73
C ILE A 411 9.08 -12.53 -10.60
N VAL A 412 10.13 -12.58 -11.41
CA VAL A 412 11.31 -11.70 -11.27
C VAL A 412 11.55 -10.87 -12.52
N TYR A 413 12.37 -9.83 -12.40
CA TYR A 413 12.89 -9.08 -13.55
C TYR A 413 14.06 -9.83 -14.18
N GLU A 414 14.22 -9.71 -15.49
CA GLU A 414 15.41 -10.24 -16.18
C GLU A 414 16.64 -9.42 -15.80
N ASP A 415 16.52 -8.08 -15.93
CA ASP A 415 17.54 -7.14 -15.49
C ASP A 415 17.18 -6.62 -14.09
N ASP A 416 17.82 -7.16 -13.05
CA ASP A 416 17.58 -6.77 -11.66
C ASP A 416 18.09 -5.34 -11.37
N PRO A 417 17.21 -4.39 -10.99
CA PRO A 417 17.59 -3.00 -10.79
C PRO A 417 18.55 -2.75 -9.63
N ARG A 418 18.74 -3.71 -8.72
CA ARG A 418 19.73 -3.66 -7.65
C ARG A 418 21.16 -3.74 -8.19
N PHE A 419 21.33 -4.41 -9.33
CA PHE A 419 22.63 -4.63 -9.97
C PHE A 419 22.76 -3.92 -11.32
N ASP A 420 21.64 -3.66 -12.01
CA ASP A 420 21.57 -2.83 -13.21
C ASP A 420 20.60 -1.64 -13.02
N PRO A 421 21.11 -0.46 -12.60
CA PRO A 421 20.29 0.75 -12.50
C PRO A 421 19.65 1.19 -13.83
N GLY A 422 20.15 0.67 -14.97
CA GLY A 422 19.62 0.91 -16.31
C GLY A 422 18.45 0.01 -16.70
N SER A 423 18.08 -0.96 -15.86
CA SER A 423 16.99 -1.90 -16.10
C SER A 423 15.71 -1.18 -16.52
N LYS A 424 15.06 -1.72 -17.55
CA LYS A 424 13.79 -1.22 -18.10
C LYS A 424 12.62 -2.13 -17.77
N ASP A 425 12.86 -3.10 -16.90
CA ASP A 425 11.88 -4.10 -16.51
C ASP A 425 10.99 -3.56 -15.41
N TYR A 426 9.69 -3.52 -15.67
CA TYR A 426 8.65 -3.07 -14.75
C TYR A 426 7.47 -4.00 -14.83
N LEU A 427 7.02 -4.48 -13.66
CA LEU A 427 5.79 -5.25 -13.55
C LEU A 427 4.82 -4.54 -12.62
N GLY A 428 3.66 -4.19 -13.16
CA GLY A 428 2.50 -3.76 -12.38
C GLY A 428 1.47 -4.89 -12.29
N LEU A 429 1.18 -5.37 -11.08
CA LEU A 429 0.06 -6.27 -10.81
C LEU A 429 -1.09 -5.46 -10.20
N VAL A 430 -2.14 -5.20 -10.97
CA VAL A 430 -3.26 -4.34 -10.55
C VAL A 430 -4.55 -5.14 -10.49
N SER A 431 -5.16 -5.22 -9.30
CA SER A 431 -6.48 -5.82 -9.14
C SER A 431 -7.45 -4.94 -8.37
N ASP A 432 -8.66 -4.79 -8.89
CA ASP A 432 -9.80 -4.20 -8.16
C ASP A 432 -10.36 -5.15 -7.07
N GLY A 433 -9.92 -6.41 -7.08
CA GLY A 433 -10.19 -7.39 -6.05
C GLY A 433 -8.93 -7.77 -5.30
N THR A 434 -8.54 -9.04 -5.36
CA THR A 434 -7.43 -9.58 -4.57
C THR A 434 -6.21 -9.92 -5.42
N VAL A 435 -5.03 -9.82 -4.80
CA VAL A 435 -3.82 -10.49 -5.28
C VAL A 435 -3.47 -11.55 -4.25
N GLU A 436 -3.27 -12.78 -4.71
CA GLU A 436 -3.11 -13.94 -3.84
C GLU A 436 -1.82 -14.67 -4.19
N ILE A 437 -1.04 -15.09 -3.19
CA ILE A 437 -0.04 -16.14 -3.37
C ILE A 437 -0.76 -17.48 -3.44
N ALA A 438 -0.41 -18.30 -4.42
CA ALA A 438 -0.97 -19.63 -4.58
C ALA A 438 -0.66 -20.54 -3.39
N GLU A 439 -1.34 -21.68 -3.35
CA GLU A 439 -1.13 -22.68 -2.30
C GLU A 439 0.26 -23.33 -2.43
N PRO A 440 0.85 -23.84 -1.33
CA PRO A 440 2.14 -24.52 -1.30
C PRO A 440 2.35 -25.61 -2.37
N GLU A 441 1.27 -26.30 -2.78
CA GLU A 441 1.28 -27.33 -3.81
C GLU A 441 1.54 -26.77 -5.21
N VAL A 442 1.32 -25.47 -5.41
CA VAL A 442 1.53 -24.75 -6.67
C VAL A 442 2.89 -24.05 -6.66
N THR A 443 3.20 -23.31 -5.59
CA THR A 443 4.45 -22.54 -5.48
C THR A 443 5.68 -23.42 -5.24
N GLY A 444 5.50 -24.67 -4.85
CA GLY A 444 6.61 -25.54 -4.47
C GLY A 444 7.25 -25.15 -3.12
N PRO A 445 8.16 -25.99 -2.57
CA PRO A 445 8.79 -25.78 -1.27
C PRO A 445 9.70 -24.54 -1.24
N GLY A 446 9.76 -23.83 -0.10
CA GLY A 446 10.68 -22.72 0.13
C GLY A 446 10.02 -21.33 0.15
N GLY A 447 10.88 -20.30 0.05
CA GLY A 447 10.49 -18.90 -0.08
C GLY A 447 9.96 -18.56 -1.48
N LEU A 448 9.52 -17.31 -1.64
CA LEU A 448 8.98 -16.78 -2.89
C LEU A 448 9.58 -15.40 -3.17
N GLU A 449 10.07 -15.17 -4.38
CA GLU A 449 10.64 -13.90 -4.85
C GLU A 449 9.72 -13.25 -5.89
N VAL A 450 9.29 -12.02 -5.59
CA VAL A 450 8.33 -11.25 -6.41
C VAL A 450 8.89 -9.87 -6.70
N HIS A 451 9.21 -9.59 -7.95
CA HIS A 451 9.61 -8.27 -8.44
C HIS A 451 8.41 -7.60 -9.10
N ALA A 452 7.69 -6.75 -8.35
CA ALA A 452 6.51 -6.06 -8.86
C ALA A 452 6.11 -4.87 -7.99
N ALA A 453 5.45 -3.88 -8.61
CA ALA A 453 4.48 -3.08 -7.88
C ALA A 453 3.13 -3.80 -7.88
N ILE A 454 2.59 -4.05 -6.70
CA ILE A 454 1.33 -4.75 -6.49
C ILE A 454 0.30 -3.76 -5.96
N TYR A 455 -0.84 -3.68 -6.64
CA TYR A 455 -2.03 -2.99 -6.18
C TYR A 455 -3.18 -3.99 -6.07
N ALA A 456 -3.68 -4.23 -4.86
CA ALA A 456 -4.83 -5.10 -4.61
C ALA A 456 -5.90 -4.35 -3.82
N ARG A 457 -6.89 -3.79 -4.51
CA ARG A 457 -7.87 -2.89 -3.88
C ARG A 457 -8.63 -3.52 -2.72
N ARG A 458 -8.97 -4.81 -2.81
CA ARG A 458 -9.67 -5.51 -1.72
C ARG A 458 -8.67 -6.04 -0.71
N GLY A 459 -7.65 -6.75 -1.16
CA GLY A 459 -6.60 -7.18 -0.25
C GLY A 459 -5.58 -8.13 -0.86
N PHE A 460 -4.50 -8.32 -0.12
CA PHE A 460 -3.45 -9.28 -0.43
C PHE A 460 -3.51 -10.46 0.53
N ARG A 461 -3.35 -11.67 0.00
CA ARG A 461 -3.54 -12.91 0.76
C ARG A 461 -2.49 -13.94 0.42
N VAL A 462 -2.13 -14.74 1.42
CA VAL A 462 -1.43 -16.01 1.23
C VAL A 462 -2.43 -17.11 1.51
N ARG A 463 -2.65 -18.02 0.55
CA ARG A 463 -3.58 -19.13 0.73
C ARG A 463 -2.95 -20.25 1.56
N GLU A 464 -3.73 -20.77 2.51
CA GLU A 464 -3.49 -21.97 3.33
C GLU A 464 -2.03 -22.43 3.37
N PHE A 465 -1.18 -21.68 4.08
CA PHE A 465 0.21 -22.07 4.27
C PHE A 465 0.29 -23.02 5.46
N ARG A 466 0.05 -24.32 5.25
CA ARG A 466 0.32 -25.35 6.28
C ARG A 466 1.78 -25.81 6.25
N ARG A 467 2.75 -24.88 6.29
CA ARG A 467 4.16 -25.27 6.47
C ARG A 467 4.68 -24.88 7.84
N GLY A 468 5.44 -25.78 8.44
CA GLY A 468 6.27 -25.46 9.60
C GLY A 468 7.43 -24.56 9.16
N ASN A 469 7.53 -23.40 9.83
CA ASN A 469 8.69 -22.51 9.93
C ASN A 469 9.04 -21.60 8.73
N GLY A 470 8.63 -20.32 8.80
CA GLY A 470 9.52 -19.16 8.58
C GLY A 470 10.11 -18.88 7.18
N ASP A 471 9.59 -19.49 6.12
CA ASP A 471 10.01 -19.19 4.74
C ASP A 471 9.81 -17.69 4.42
N LEU A 472 10.65 -17.15 3.52
CA LEU A 472 10.68 -15.73 3.17
C LEU A 472 9.81 -15.46 1.94
N LEU A 473 8.84 -14.55 2.06
CA LEU A 473 8.28 -13.83 0.93
C LEU A 473 9.12 -12.58 0.73
N TYR A 474 9.89 -12.53 -0.35
CA TYR A 474 10.68 -11.38 -0.74
C TYR A 474 9.96 -10.62 -1.85
N LEU A 475 9.71 -9.32 -1.63
CA LEU A 475 9.09 -8.44 -2.61
C LEU A 475 10.05 -7.29 -2.93
N LEU A 476 10.51 -7.21 -4.18
CA LEU A 476 11.18 -6.04 -4.73
C LEU A 476 10.17 -5.16 -5.47
N GLY A 477 9.90 -3.96 -4.97
CA GLY A 477 8.94 -3.03 -5.57
C GLY A 477 8.05 -2.36 -4.52
N SER A 478 6.74 -2.54 -4.64
CA SER A 478 5.77 -1.90 -3.73
C SER A 478 4.54 -2.76 -3.50
N LEU A 479 3.95 -2.69 -2.30
CA LEU A 479 2.72 -3.40 -1.96
C LEU A 479 1.64 -2.44 -1.47
N THR A 480 0.63 -2.20 -2.31
CA THR A 480 -0.55 -1.36 -1.98
C THR A 480 -1.80 -2.21 -1.90
N VAL A 481 -2.47 -2.22 -0.75
CA VAL A 481 -3.59 -3.13 -0.50
C VAL A 481 -4.75 -2.48 0.24
N GLY A 482 -5.96 -2.96 -0.06
CA GLY A 482 -7.17 -2.63 0.70
C GLY A 482 -7.12 -3.14 2.13
N SER A 483 -6.74 -4.41 2.27
CA SER A 483 -6.52 -5.11 3.52
C SER A 483 -5.38 -6.10 3.37
N VAL A 484 -4.68 -6.35 4.46
CA VAL A 484 -3.81 -7.52 4.59
C VAL A 484 -4.60 -8.59 5.33
N ASP A 485 -4.75 -9.78 4.75
CA ASP A 485 -5.36 -10.90 5.46
C ASP A 485 -4.26 -11.95 5.71
N ALA A 486 -4.16 -12.46 6.96
CA ALA A 486 -3.28 -13.58 7.30
C ALA A 486 -4.09 -14.87 7.40
N THR A 487 -3.58 -15.92 6.77
CA THR A 487 -3.84 -17.31 7.19
C THR A 487 -2.51 -17.83 7.77
N GLU A 488 -2.53 -18.40 8.97
CA GLU A 488 -1.33 -18.84 9.69
C GLU A 488 -0.82 -20.22 9.24
N PRO A 489 0.49 -20.51 9.43
CA PRO A 489 1.59 -19.55 9.68
C PRO A 489 1.99 -18.77 8.42
N ARG A 490 2.21 -17.47 8.55
CA ARG A 490 2.54 -16.55 7.45
C ARG A 490 4.01 -16.71 7.02
N TYR A 491 4.32 -16.45 5.74
CA TYR A 491 5.69 -16.15 5.31
C TYR A 491 6.28 -15.01 6.16
N ARG A 492 7.54 -15.11 6.56
CA ARG A 492 8.29 -13.92 6.96
C ARG A 492 8.35 -13.00 5.75
N THR A 493 7.90 -11.76 5.85
CA THR A 493 7.86 -10.88 4.68
C THR A 493 9.03 -9.90 4.70
N ARG A 494 9.76 -9.81 3.60
CA ARG A 494 10.70 -8.72 3.33
C ARG A 494 10.20 -7.93 2.13
N ILE A 495 9.94 -6.65 2.34
CA ILE A 495 9.67 -5.70 1.27
C ILE A 495 10.92 -4.85 1.11
N GLU A 496 11.49 -4.88 -0.09
CA GLU A 496 12.55 -4.00 -0.53
C GLU A 496 12.01 -3.07 -1.59
N PHE A 497 12.08 -1.77 -1.35
CA PHE A 497 11.58 -0.77 -2.27
C PHE A 497 12.48 -0.65 -3.51
N ASP A 498 11.88 -0.64 -4.69
CA ASP A 498 12.59 -0.38 -5.94
C ASP A 498 12.77 1.14 -6.11
N ASP A 499 13.99 1.64 -5.91
CA ASP A 499 14.32 3.08 -5.95
C ASP A 499 13.87 3.81 -7.22
N ARG A 500 13.76 3.09 -8.35
CA ARG A 500 13.25 3.67 -9.60
C ARG A 500 11.82 4.19 -9.43
N LEU A 501 11.04 3.58 -8.53
CA LEU A 501 9.67 3.96 -8.21
C LEU A 501 9.55 5.30 -7.48
N GLU A 502 10.65 5.89 -7.00
CA GLU A 502 10.60 7.27 -6.50
C GLU A 502 10.26 8.26 -7.60
N THR A 503 10.76 8.04 -8.82
CA THR A 503 10.63 8.99 -9.94
C THR A 503 9.74 8.48 -11.08
N MET A 504 9.42 7.19 -11.06
CA MET A 504 8.59 6.52 -12.04
C MET A 504 7.54 5.65 -11.35
N ARG A 505 6.60 5.12 -12.12
CA ARG A 505 5.65 4.10 -11.68
C ARG A 505 5.55 3.01 -12.74
N PRO A 506 5.11 1.79 -12.41
CA PRO A 506 4.82 0.82 -13.45
C PRO A 506 3.68 1.31 -14.33
N PRO A 507 3.60 0.83 -15.58
CA PRO A 507 2.63 1.34 -16.53
C PRO A 507 1.20 1.27 -16.00
N ALA A 508 0.47 2.39 -16.09
CA ALA A 508 -0.90 2.54 -15.60
C ALA A 508 -1.13 2.21 -14.10
N PHE A 509 -0.08 2.12 -13.29
CA PHE A 509 -0.20 1.87 -11.86
C PHE A 509 -0.87 3.05 -11.14
N PRO A 510 -1.76 2.84 -10.17
CA PRO A 510 -2.53 3.94 -9.60
C PRO A 510 -1.72 5.04 -8.92
N VAL A 511 -2.29 6.25 -9.00
CA VAL A 511 -1.78 7.44 -8.33
C VAL A 511 -2.62 7.86 -7.14
N THR A 512 -1.97 8.48 -6.16
CA THR A 512 -2.62 9.02 -4.95
C THR A 512 -3.22 10.39 -5.21
N ASP A 513 -3.82 10.98 -4.18
CA ASP A 513 -4.21 12.39 -4.12
C ASP A 513 -3.15 13.27 -3.42
N ARG A 514 -1.91 12.77 -3.27
CA ARG A 514 -0.81 13.44 -2.59
C ARG A 514 0.20 14.01 -3.57
N TYR A 515 0.75 15.14 -3.15
CA TYR A 515 1.80 15.84 -3.85
C TYR A 515 2.94 16.14 -2.87
N GLU A 516 4.18 16.02 -3.35
CA GLU A 516 5.38 16.37 -2.59
C GLU A 516 6.20 17.40 -3.37
N VAL A 517 6.88 18.30 -2.65
CA VAL A 517 7.76 19.28 -3.28
C VAL A 517 9.04 18.58 -3.72
N VAL A 518 9.35 18.63 -5.02
CA VAL A 518 10.57 18.02 -5.59
C VAL A 518 11.62 19.06 -5.98
N ALA A 519 11.20 20.30 -6.24
CA ALA A 519 12.13 21.40 -6.50
C ALA A 519 11.58 22.72 -5.95
N TRP A 520 12.42 23.44 -5.21
CA TRP A 520 12.18 24.83 -4.80
C TRP A 520 13.49 25.44 -4.29
N ASP A 521 13.97 26.49 -4.96
CA ASP A 521 15.22 27.17 -4.59
C ASP A 521 15.11 28.02 -3.32
N GLY A 522 13.88 28.31 -2.87
CA GLY A 522 13.62 29.13 -1.69
C GLY A 522 14.00 30.60 -1.87
N ARG A 523 14.01 31.11 -3.11
CA ARG A 523 14.34 32.51 -3.43
C ARG A 523 13.21 33.19 -4.18
N TRP A 524 13.04 34.47 -3.90
CA TRP A 524 12.23 35.38 -4.71
C TRP A 524 13.06 35.81 -5.92
N GLN A 525 12.46 35.76 -7.10
CA GLN A 525 12.83 36.45 -8.32
C GLN A 525 12.15 37.81 -8.30
N VAL A 526 12.90 38.89 -8.56
CA VAL A 526 12.33 40.22 -8.72
C VAL A 526 11.87 40.36 -10.16
N GLU A 527 10.57 40.58 -10.38
CA GLU A 527 10.05 40.86 -11.71
C GLU A 527 10.42 42.30 -12.06
N GLU A 528 11.21 42.50 -13.12
CA GLU A 528 11.48 43.84 -13.64
C GLU A 528 10.15 44.46 -14.09
N GLY A 529 9.83 45.64 -13.57
CA GLY A 529 8.66 46.39 -13.99
C GLY A 529 8.91 46.98 -15.38
N ASP A 530 8.00 46.69 -16.32
CA ASP A 530 7.91 47.40 -17.61
C ASP A 530 7.74 48.91 -17.44
#